data_AF-A0A081NHA4-F1
#
_entry.id   AF-A0A081NHA4-F1
#
_cell.length_a   1.000
_cell.length_b   1.000
_cell.length_c   1.000
_cell.angle_alpha   90.00
_cell.angle_beta   90.00
_cell.angle_gamma   90.00
#
_symmetry.space_group_name_H-M   'P 1'
#
loop_
_entity.id
_entity.type
_entity.pdbx_description
1 polymer ?
#
loop_
_entity_poly.entity_id
_entity_poly.type
_entity_poly.pdbx_seq_one_letter_code
_entity_poly.pdbx_strand_id
1 'polypeptide(L)'
;MGLFQDERLKGSPLPRGIGFSGLSRTEPLGNIDYSSFACGGCHIGRVRLPDGSIQYLDGGINTQFNVIGFRKRLTQTLTKIYQGETDPEKKQTILTETFLNALEQSQTSDPHFFYKNYQFEGRHFDAEYEKAQITLFRQQAATVIPDFASHAEQVYKGWGILVDRLYPEIKSDIMSGFPGMEDAIAFNAVNAYFNLQQTPVISWFAPLALPSVPGITDIMAVWYQDAHDPRWNEEQSDLINGGGQWNGHIPLPIYKNIAAQLTLGFDNIDIRVSAFSEELLKKLPPAPYPFDVDISLAKKGQKLFTENCASCHQPNNGKVYKSLGTNMGRAKIAGTLITLGARSSFTSDTNCSVTTEVEMYGNTVKPCAEYRGVSLTGKSRLAMTSPKLHDGYNALPLVGIWAQAPYLHNGSVPTLYHLLMPGTRPDRFMKARLDYDPVKVGYSWQPDLKPYHGQEEGYLFKPASSPAISNKGHDTDIVDGERTYRLDWSKNEAGAMAIIEYLKTL
;
A
#
# COMPACT_ATOMS: atom_id res chain seq x y z
N MET A 1 0.01 9.73 12.10
CA MET A 1 -0.56 8.82 11.07
C MET A 1 0.37 8.58 9.88
N GLY A 2 1.57 9.16 9.85
CA GLY A 2 2.54 8.99 8.74
C GLY A 2 2.26 9.79 7.49
N LEU A 3 1.15 10.54 7.45
CA LEU A 3 0.97 11.64 6.54
C LEU A 3 1.87 12.80 6.98
N PHE A 4 2.46 13.52 6.04
CA PHE A 4 3.44 14.57 6.32
C PHE A 4 3.26 15.75 5.38
N GLN A 5 3.73 16.93 5.80
CA GLN A 5 3.85 18.08 4.92
C GLN A 5 5.08 17.87 4.03
N ASP A 6 4.88 17.84 2.71
CA ASP A 6 5.97 17.70 1.74
C ASP A 6 6.54 19.09 1.44
N GLU A 7 7.82 19.31 1.76
CA GLU A 7 8.47 20.62 1.63
C GLU A 7 8.56 21.09 0.17
N ARG A 8 8.41 20.17 -0.78
CA ARG A 8 8.34 20.43 -2.22
C ARG A 8 6.98 20.99 -2.64
N LEU A 9 5.95 20.81 -1.82
CA LEU A 9 4.57 21.27 -2.07
C LEU A 9 4.21 22.42 -1.13
N LYS A 10 4.97 23.51 -1.22
CA LYS A 10 4.77 24.69 -0.37
C LYS A 10 3.34 25.23 -0.49
N GLY A 11 2.73 25.50 0.65
CA GLY A 11 1.36 26.04 0.73
C GLY A 11 0.26 25.01 0.50
N SER A 12 0.57 23.72 0.26
CA SER A 12 -0.45 22.70 0.12
C SER A 12 -1.34 22.62 1.37
N PRO A 13 -2.68 22.62 1.22
CA PRO A 13 -3.58 22.61 2.37
C PRO A 13 -3.54 21.27 3.11
N LEU A 14 -3.29 20.19 2.37
CA LEU A 14 -3.38 18.82 2.85
C LEU A 14 -1.99 18.16 2.89
N PRO A 15 -1.75 17.25 3.85
CA PRO A 15 -0.49 16.51 3.87
C PRO A 15 -0.39 15.57 2.67
N ARG A 16 0.86 15.24 2.29
CA ARG A 16 1.16 14.24 1.26
C ARG A 16 0.45 12.92 1.58
N GLY A 17 -0.18 12.36 0.55
CA GLY A 17 -1.01 11.17 0.68
C GLY A 17 -2.49 11.44 0.88
N ILE A 18 -2.90 12.71 0.92
CA ILE A 18 -4.29 13.12 0.78
C ILE A 18 -4.42 14.02 -0.46
N GLY A 19 -5.39 13.71 -1.32
CA GLY A 19 -5.83 14.58 -2.41
C GLY A 19 -7.25 15.08 -2.16
N PHE A 20 -7.70 16.04 -2.96
CA PHE A 20 -9.11 16.47 -2.97
C PHE A 20 -9.59 16.74 -4.39
N SER A 21 -10.89 16.54 -4.63
CA SER A 21 -11.47 16.56 -5.98
C SER A 21 -11.41 17.92 -6.69
N GLY A 22 -11.37 19.04 -5.95
CA GLY A 22 -11.25 20.38 -6.52
C GLY A 22 -10.00 20.60 -7.39
N LEU A 23 -8.95 19.79 -7.21
CA LEU A 23 -7.73 19.85 -8.03
C LEU A 23 -7.96 19.44 -9.49
N SER A 24 -8.91 18.54 -9.77
CA SER A 24 -9.07 17.92 -11.09
C SER A 24 -10.51 17.94 -11.62
N ARG A 25 -11.50 18.33 -10.81
CA ARG A 25 -12.91 18.41 -11.23
C ARG A 25 -13.09 19.38 -12.38
N THR A 26 -13.81 18.99 -13.44
CA THR A 26 -14.08 19.82 -14.62
C THR A 26 -14.87 21.07 -14.26
N GLU A 27 -15.94 20.93 -13.48
CA GLU A 27 -16.75 22.03 -12.96
C GLU A 27 -16.39 22.28 -11.48
N PRO A 28 -15.55 23.28 -11.14
CA PRO A 28 -14.97 23.40 -9.80
C PRO A 28 -15.99 23.47 -8.66
N LEU A 29 -17.17 24.03 -8.90
CA LEU A 29 -18.27 24.14 -7.91
C LEU A 29 -19.46 23.23 -8.24
N GLY A 30 -19.29 22.24 -9.12
CA GLY A 30 -20.37 21.32 -9.51
C GLY A 30 -20.79 20.34 -8.41
N ASN A 31 -19.96 20.13 -7.39
CA ASN A 31 -20.29 19.38 -6.19
C ASN A 31 -19.36 19.77 -5.04
N ILE A 32 -19.64 19.28 -3.83
CA ILE A 32 -18.72 19.37 -2.69
C ILE A 32 -17.37 18.75 -3.03
N ASP A 33 -16.31 19.45 -2.65
CA ASP A 33 -14.98 18.88 -2.65
C ASP A 33 -14.88 17.83 -1.55
N TYR A 34 -14.37 16.66 -1.93
CA TYR A 34 -14.10 15.56 -1.02
C TYR A 34 -12.61 15.29 -1.02
N SER A 35 -12.08 15.00 0.17
CA SER A 35 -10.70 14.55 0.35
C SER A 35 -10.63 13.04 0.41
N SER A 36 -9.56 12.47 -0.12
CA SER A 36 -9.35 11.02 -0.08
C SER A 36 -7.87 10.68 0.05
N PHE A 37 -7.58 9.47 0.54
CA PHE A 37 -6.22 8.95 0.48
C PHE A 37 -5.79 8.81 -0.98
N ALA A 38 -4.56 9.21 -1.27
CA ALA A 38 -3.92 9.03 -2.57
C ALA A 38 -2.82 7.97 -2.45
N CYS A 39 -2.39 7.41 -3.59
CA CYS A 39 -1.30 6.43 -3.66
C CYS A 39 -0.03 6.92 -2.93
N GLY A 40 0.22 8.24 -2.94
CA GLY A 40 1.36 8.84 -2.25
C GLY A 40 1.34 8.72 -0.72
N GLY A 41 0.21 8.35 -0.11
CA GLY A 41 0.14 8.03 1.33
C GLY A 41 0.93 6.77 1.65
N CYS A 42 0.86 5.77 0.77
CA CYS A 42 1.57 4.50 0.87
C CYS A 42 2.94 4.54 0.17
N HIS A 43 3.02 5.21 -0.99
CA HIS A 43 4.12 5.08 -1.95
C HIS A 43 5.00 6.32 -2.08
N ILE A 44 5.11 7.13 -1.02
CA ILE A 44 6.13 8.18 -0.93
C ILE A 44 6.86 8.04 0.40
N GLY A 45 8.00 7.34 0.32
CA GLY A 45 8.91 7.14 1.43
C GLY A 45 9.78 8.36 1.72
N ARG A 46 10.48 8.30 2.83
CA ARG A 46 11.45 9.33 3.25
C ARG A 46 12.61 8.67 3.96
N VAL A 47 13.81 9.18 3.74
CA VAL A 47 14.99 8.89 4.55
C VAL A 47 15.58 10.20 5.06
N ARG A 48 16.02 10.21 6.31
CA ARG A 48 16.74 11.35 6.88
C ARG A 48 18.24 11.17 6.65
N LEU A 49 18.86 12.18 6.06
CA LEU A 49 20.30 12.22 5.81
C LEU A 49 21.06 12.69 7.06
N PRO A 50 22.39 12.48 7.14
CA PRO A 50 23.19 12.83 8.32
C PRO A 50 23.17 14.34 8.67
N ASP A 51 22.88 15.20 7.70
CA ASP A 51 22.73 16.65 7.90
C ASP A 51 21.33 17.06 8.41
N GLY A 52 20.43 16.09 8.59
CA GLY A 52 19.05 16.28 9.03
C GLY A 52 18.05 16.56 7.89
N SER A 53 18.52 16.73 6.65
CA SER A 53 17.63 16.91 5.50
C SER A 53 16.85 15.62 5.17
N ILE A 54 15.70 15.79 4.52
CA ILE A 54 14.84 14.68 4.10
C ILE A 54 15.01 14.45 2.60
N GLN A 55 15.40 13.23 2.25
CA GLN A 55 15.28 12.75 0.88
C GLN A 55 13.96 12.02 0.71
N TYR A 56 13.15 12.50 -0.24
CA TYR A 56 11.88 11.88 -0.61
C TYR A 56 12.12 10.73 -1.60
N LEU A 57 11.36 9.66 -1.40
CA LEU A 57 11.44 8.43 -2.19
C LEU A 57 10.11 8.26 -2.92
N ASP A 58 9.90 9.00 -4.00
CA ASP A 58 8.67 8.90 -4.80
C ASP A 58 8.57 7.51 -5.43
N GLY A 59 7.48 6.79 -5.19
CA GLY A 59 7.32 5.36 -5.51
C GLY A 59 7.89 4.40 -4.46
N GLY A 60 8.61 4.92 -3.46
CA GLY A 60 9.13 4.16 -2.32
C GLY A 60 8.14 4.03 -1.18
N ILE A 61 8.47 3.26 -0.14
CA ILE A 61 7.53 2.89 0.91
C ILE A 61 7.43 4.00 1.98
N ASN A 62 6.21 4.48 2.27
CA ASN A 62 5.95 5.31 3.45
C ASN A 62 5.84 4.42 4.70
N THR A 63 6.98 4.17 5.34
CA THR A 63 7.07 3.31 6.53
C THR A 63 6.30 3.85 7.75
N GLN A 64 5.86 5.11 7.73
CA GLN A 64 5.13 5.73 8.83
C GLN A 64 3.61 5.73 8.64
N PHE A 65 3.10 5.46 7.42
CA PHE A 65 1.67 5.56 7.13
C PHE A 65 0.90 4.43 7.83
N ASN A 66 -0.12 4.80 8.60
CA ASN A 66 -0.94 3.85 9.36
C ASN A 66 -2.43 4.12 9.09
N VAL A 67 -3.00 3.50 8.06
CA VAL A 67 -4.42 3.74 7.71
C VAL A 67 -5.37 3.20 8.78
N ILE A 68 -5.08 2.05 9.39
CA ILE A 68 -5.92 1.47 10.45
C ILE A 68 -5.96 2.37 11.68
N GLY A 69 -4.82 2.92 12.10
CA GLY A 69 -4.78 3.86 13.21
C GLY A 69 -5.53 5.17 12.92
N PHE A 70 -5.67 5.56 11.64
CA PHE A 70 -6.44 6.75 11.24
C PHE A 70 -7.92 6.44 11.46
N ARG A 71 -8.37 5.28 10.97
CA ARG A 71 -9.74 4.79 11.13
C ARG A 71 -10.10 4.61 12.60
N LYS A 72 -9.19 4.08 13.43
CA LYS A 72 -9.35 4.02 14.90
C LYS A 72 -9.57 5.39 15.52
N ARG A 73 -8.75 6.39 15.18
CA ARG A 73 -8.91 7.75 15.71
C ARG A 73 -10.19 8.42 15.24
N LEU A 74 -10.58 8.16 13.99
CA LEU A 74 -11.84 8.65 13.43
C LEU A 74 -13.04 8.08 14.21
N THR A 75 -13.11 6.75 14.40
CA THR A 75 -14.21 6.13 15.17
C THR A 75 -14.21 6.52 16.64
N GLN A 76 -13.04 6.72 17.26
CA GLN A 76 -12.93 7.28 18.60
C GLN A 76 -13.46 8.72 18.69
N THR A 77 -13.25 9.52 17.64
CA THR A 77 -13.78 10.90 17.56
C THR A 77 -15.30 10.87 17.46
N LEU A 78 -15.85 10.05 16.56
CA LEU A 78 -17.30 9.86 16.42
C LEU A 78 -17.93 9.39 17.74
N THR A 79 -17.32 8.41 18.40
CA THR A 79 -17.79 7.89 19.69
C THR A 79 -17.84 8.98 20.78
N LYS A 80 -16.85 9.87 20.81
CA LYS A 80 -16.84 11.02 21.74
C LYS A 80 -17.97 12.00 21.43
N ILE A 81 -18.26 12.26 20.16
CA ILE A 81 -19.34 13.16 19.74
C ILE A 81 -20.70 12.65 20.21
N TYR A 82 -20.95 11.34 20.11
CA TYR A 82 -22.24 10.78 20.53
C TYR A 82 -22.48 10.84 22.04
N GLN A 83 -21.45 11.03 22.87
CA GLN A 83 -21.58 11.10 24.34
C GLN A 83 -22.35 9.91 24.96
N GLY A 84 -22.25 8.73 24.36
CA GLY A 84 -22.95 7.52 24.80
C GLY A 84 -24.39 7.38 24.30
N GLU A 85 -24.88 8.30 23.47
CA GLU A 85 -26.19 8.17 22.81
C GLU A 85 -26.22 6.93 21.90
N THR A 86 -27.31 6.18 22.01
CA THR A 86 -27.53 4.92 21.30
C THR A 86 -28.67 4.99 20.30
N ASP A 87 -29.57 5.97 20.43
CA ASP A 87 -30.66 6.19 19.49
C ASP A 87 -30.12 6.68 18.14
N PRO A 88 -30.40 5.98 17.02
CA PRO A 88 -29.82 6.32 15.71
C PRO A 88 -30.18 7.73 15.22
N GLU A 89 -31.42 8.18 15.42
CA GLU A 89 -31.86 9.50 14.96
C GLU A 89 -31.19 10.60 15.78
N LYS A 90 -31.16 10.47 17.11
CA LYS A 90 -30.45 11.42 17.98
C LYS A 90 -28.95 11.45 17.71
N LYS A 91 -28.32 10.31 17.46
CA LYS A 91 -26.90 10.26 17.05
C LYS A 91 -26.65 11.11 15.80
N GLN A 92 -27.50 10.98 14.78
CA GLN A 92 -27.39 11.75 13.54
C GLN A 92 -27.57 13.25 13.78
N THR A 93 -28.55 13.64 14.60
CA THR A 93 -28.78 15.04 14.97
C THR A 93 -27.56 15.63 15.69
N ILE A 94 -27.09 14.98 16.77
CA ILE A 94 -25.91 15.42 17.54
C ILE A 94 -24.69 15.56 16.63
N LEU A 95 -24.47 14.57 15.76
CA LEU A 95 -23.34 14.56 14.85
C LEU A 95 -23.41 15.72 13.85
N THR A 96 -24.56 15.92 13.23
CA THR A 96 -24.78 16.96 12.22
C THR A 96 -24.61 18.34 12.84
N GLU A 97 -25.22 18.60 14.00
CA GLU A 97 -25.07 19.86 14.73
C GLU A 97 -23.62 20.11 15.12
N THR A 98 -22.92 19.09 15.64
CA THR A 98 -21.51 19.20 16.03
C THR A 98 -20.61 19.58 14.84
N PHE A 99 -20.79 18.92 13.69
CA PHE A 99 -20.02 19.21 12.49
C PHE A 99 -20.33 20.61 11.93
N LEU A 100 -21.60 21.01 11.90
CA LEU A 100 -21.99 22.34 11.40
C LEU A 100 -21.51 23.48 12.31
N ASN A 101 -21.52 23.28 13.63
CA ASN A 101 -20.97 24.22 14.60
C ASN A 101 -19.44 24.34 14.46
N ALA A 102 -18.75 23.20 14.32
CA ALA A 102 -17.30 23.20 14.08
C ALA A 102 -16.96 23.90 12.75
N LEU A 103 -17.75 23.68 11.70
CA LEU A 103 -17.59 24.36 10.42
C LEU A 103 -17.76 25.88 10.52
N GLU A 104 -18.80 26.33 11.25
CA GLU A 104 -19.03 27.76 11.51
C GLU A 104 -17.88 28.40 12.30
N GLN A 105 -17.36 27.69 13.30
CA GLN A 105 -16.20 28.13 14.08
C GLN A 105 -14.95 28.26 13.19
N SER A 106 -14.65 27.25 12.37
CA SER A 106 -13.52 27.29 11.43
C SER A 106 -13.64 28.47 10.46
N GLN A 107 -14.80 28.62 9.81
CA GLN A 107 -15.07 29.70 8.86
C GLN A 107 -14.94 31.10 9.49
N THR A 108 -15.41 31.26 10.73
CA THR A 108 -15.31 32.54 11.45
C THR A 108 -13.86 32.85 11.85
N SER A 109 -13.07 31.82 12.15
CA SER A 109 -11.68 31.98 12.59
C SER A 109 -10.72 32.32 11.46
N ASP A 110 -10.92 31.74 10.28
CA ASP A 110 -10.08 31.94 9.10
C ASP A 110 -10.90 31.66 7.83
N PRO A 111 -11.08 32.64 6.92
CA PRO A 111 -11.80 32.43 5.67
C PRO A 111 -11.05 31.52 4.67
N HIS A 112 -9.83 31.07 4.99
CA HIS A 112 -9.03 30.16 4.19
C HIS A 112 -8.68 28.87 4.95
N PHE A 113 -9.48 28.48 5.96
CA PHE A 113 -9.15 27.40 6.87
C PHE A 113 -8.86 26.07 6.16
N PHE A 114 -9.68 25.69 5.17
CA PHE A 114 -9.56 24.39 4.49
C PHE A 114 -8.56 24.43 3.35
N TYR A 115 -8.56 25.49 2.55
CA TYR A 115 -7.79 25.54 1.30
C TYR A 115 -6.50 26.36 1.39
N LYS A 116 -6.31 27.14 2.46
CA LYS A 116 -5.10 27.95 2.74
C LYS A 116 -4.68 28.87 1.59
N ASN A 117 -5.64 29.40 0.83
CA ASN A 117 -5.39 30.23 -0.35
C ASN A 117 -4.45 29.54 -1.37
N TYR A 118 -4.58 28.22 -1.49
CA TYR A 118 -3.72 27.41 -2.34
C TYR A 118 -3.99 27.70 -3.82
N GLN A 119 -2.94 27.59 -4.64
CA GLN A 119 -3.02 27.74 -6.09
C GLN A 119 -2.40 26.52 -6.75
N PHE A 120 -3.08 25.96 -7.74
CA PHE A 120 -2.63 24.78 -8.45
C PHE A 120 -3.11 24.81 -9.90
N GLU A 121 -2.18 24.75 -10.86
CA GLU A 121 -2.47 24.67 -12.30
C GLU A 121 -3.51 25.72 -12.77
N GLY A 122 -3.37 26.97 -12.30
CA GLY A 122 -4.28 28.08 -12.66
C GLY A 122 -5.61 28.10 -11.91
N ARG A 123 -5.85 27.16 -10.98
CA ARG A 123 -6.97 27.18 -10.04
C ARG A 123 -6.59 27.96 -8.79
N HIS A 124 -7.54 28.75 -8.28
CA HIS A 124 -7.41 29.53 -7.06
C HIS A 124 -8.42 29.01 -6.04
N PHE A 125 -7.92 28.49 -4.92
CA PHE A 125 -8.74 28.03 -3.80
C PHE A 125 -8.73 29.10 -2.70
N ASP A 126 -9.26 30.27 -3.05
CA ASP A 126 -9.33 31.45 -2.20
C ASP A 126 -10.57 31.44 -1.27
N ALA A 127 -10.78 32.53 -0.52
CA ALA A 127 -11.92 32.66 0.39
C ALA A 127 -13.28 32.58 -0.31
N GLU A 128 -13.41 33.02 -1.57
CA GLU A 128 -14.67 32.94 -2.30
C GLU A 128 -14.96 31.50 -2.72
N TYR A 129 -13.93 30.77 -3.16
CA TYR A 129 -14.04 29.33 -3.42
C TYR A 129 -14.42 28.57 -2.15
N GLU A 130 -13.74 28.84 -1.03
CA GLU A 130 -14.01 28.19 0.26
C GLU A 130 -15.45 28.46 0.73
N LYS A 131 -15.91 29.71 0.64
CA LYS A 131 -17.29 30.10 0.98
C LYS A 131 -18.31 29.35 0.11
N ALA A 132 -18.08 29.26 -1.20
CA ALA A 132 -18.96 28.53 -2.10
C ALA A 132 -19.01 27.02 -1.76
N GLN A 133 -17.86 26.41 -1.45
CA GLN A 133 -17.78 25.02 -1.00
C GLN A 133 -18.49 24.77 0.34
N ILE A 134 -18.39 25.70 1.29
CA ILE A 134 -19.13 25.65 2.55
C ILE A 134 -20.64 25.72 2.30
N THR A 135 -21.10 26.58 1.39
CA THR A 135 -22.52 26.64 1.00
C THR A 135 -23.00 25.31 0.41
N LEU A 136 -22.23 24.72 -0.51
CA LEU A 136 -22.54 23.40 -1.09
C LEU A 136 -22.58 22.30 -0.02
N PHE A 137 -21.61 22.30 0.91
CA PHE A 137 -21.56 21.32 1.99
C PHE A 137 -22.79 21.42 2.90
N ARG A 138 -23.19 22.64 3.31
CA ARG A 138 -24.37 22.84 4.16
C ARG A 138 -25.66 22.32 3.52
N GLN A 139 -25.80 22.40 2.19
CA GLN A 139 -26.95 21.86 1.47
C GLN A 139 -27.04 20.32 1.53
N GLN A 140 -25.91 19.64 1.66
CA GLN A 140 -25.82 18.18 1.63
C GLN A 140 -25.50 17.55 2.99
N ALA A 141 -25.23 18.37 4.02
CA ALA A 141 -24.72 17.96 5.32
C ALA A 141 -25.58 16.89 6.00
N ALA A 142 -26.90 16.99 5.91
CA ALA A 142 -27.85 16.04 6.50
C ALA A 142 -27.72 14.61 5.95
N THR A 143 -27.14 14.44 4.77
CA THR A 143 -26.88 13.12 4.15
C THR A 143 -25.41 12.75 4.27
N VAL A 144 -24.51 13.65 3.89
CA VAL A 144 -23.07 13.37 3.81
C VAL A 144 -22.46 13.04 5.17
N ILE A 145 -22.87 13.73 6.24
CA ILE A 145 -22.30 13.51 7.58
C ILE A 145 -22.70 12.13 8.13
N PRO A 146 -24.00 11.73 8.15
CA PRO A 146 -24.37 10.37 8.53
C PRO A 146 -23.72 9.28 7.69
N ASP A 147 -23.66 9.45 6.37
CA ASP A 147 -23.07 8.45 5.46
C ASP A 147 -21.58 8.26 5.73
N PHE A 148 -20.83 9.35 5.89
CA PHE A 148 -19.43 9.32 6.27
C PHE A 148 -19.20 8.60 7.60
N ALA A 149 -19.97 8.94 8.64
CA ALA A 149 -19.82 8.33 9.95
C ALA A 149 -20.18 6.84 9.94
N SER A 150 -21.28 6.49 9.27
CA SER A 150 -21.72 5.10 9.09
C SER A 150 -20.66 4.28 8.37
N HIS A 151 -20.12 4.78 7.25
CA HIS A 151 -19.04 4.12 6.52
C HIS A 151 -17.79 3.94 7.38
N ALA A 152 -17.33 4.99 8.07
CA ALA A 152 -16.14 4.95 8.91
C ALA A 152 -16.25 3.92 10.06
N GLU A 153 -17.41 3.86 10.71
CA GLU A 153 -17.71 2.92 11.78
C GLU A 153 -17.79 1.48 11.27
N GLN A 154 -18.53 1.25 10.17
CA GLN A 154 -18.71 -0.08 9.60
C GLN A 154 -17.37 -0.69 9.19
N VAL A 155 -16.55 0.08 8.48
CA VAL A 155 -15.23 -0.38 8.02
C VAL A 155 -14.34 -0.79 9.19
N TYR A 156 -14.23 0.04 10.24
CA TYR A 156 -13.37 -0.27 11.39
C TYR A 156 -13.94 -1.42 12.25
N LYS A 157 -15.27 -1.50 12.37
CA LYS A 157 -15.95 -2.63 13.03
C LYS A 157 -15.70 -3.94 12.29
N GLY A 158 -15.84 -3.94 10.96
CA GLY A 158 -15.59 -5.11 10.13
C GLY A 158 -14.13 -5.55 10.16
N TRP A 159 -13.19 -4.60 10.22
CA TRP A 159 -11.78 -4.91 10.51
C TRP A 159 -11.62 -5.65 11.84
N GLY A 160 -12.31 -5.21 12.90
CA GLY A 160 -12.32 -5.90 14.19
C GLY A 160 -12.80 -7.36 14.11
N ILE A 161 -13.85 -7.64 13.32
CA ILE A 161 -14.36 -9.00 13.10
C ILE A 161 -13.29 -9.88 12.45
N LEU A 162 -12.55 -9.34 11.47
CA LEU A 162 -11.44 -10.08 10.84
C LEU A 162 -10.26 -10.28 11.78
N VAL A 163 -9.91 -9.27 12.57
CA VAL A 163 -8.82 -9.37 13.53
C VAL A 163 -9.06 -10.49 14.54
N ASP A 164 -10.28 -10.61 15.05
CA ASP A 164 -10.65 -11.67 15.99
C ASP A 164 -10.49 -13.07 15.40
N ARG A 165 -10.66 -13.19 14.09
CA ARG A 165 -10.54 -14.46 13.37
C ARG A 165 -9.10 -14.77 12.93
N LEU A 166 -8.38 -13.77 12.44
CA LEU A 166 -7.13 -13.95 11.70
C LEU A 166 -5.88 -13.61 12.50
N TYR A 167 -6.01 -12.78 13.54
CA TYR A 167 -4.90 -12.20 14.28
C TYR A 167 -5.09 -12.21 15.82
N PRO A 168 -5.56 -13.31 16.42
CA PRO A 168 -5.88 -13.33 17.85
C PRO A 168 -4.68 -13.01 18.75
N GLU A 169 -3.45 -13.36 18.34
CA GLU A 169 -2.23 -13.20 19.14
C GLU A 169 -1.76 -11.74 19.24
N ILE A 170 -2.15 -10.91 18.27
CA ILE A 170 -1.71 -9.51 18.13
C ILE A 170 -2.89 -8.54 18.02
N LYS A 171 -4.08 -8.95 18.50
CA LYS A 171 -5.34 -8.19 18.38
C LYS A 171 -5.19 -6.70 18.75
N SER A 172 -4.57 -6.39 19.89
CA SER A 172 -4.41 -5.00 20.35
C SER A 172 -3.55 -4.16 19.40
N ASP A 173 -2.44 -4.72 18.94
CA ASP A 173 -1.48 -4.03 18.09
C ASP A 173 -2.07 -3.83 16.69
N ILE A 174 -2.64 -4.87 16.11
CA ILE A 174 -3.20 -4.81 14.76
C ILE A 174 -4.49 -3.97 14.68
N MET A 175 -5.28 -3.90 15.75
CA MET A 175 -6.40 -2.93 15.84
C MET A 175 -5.92 -1.48 15.92
N SER A 176 -4.68 -1.25 16.36
CA SER A 176 -4.04 0.07 16.32
C SER A 176 -3.33 0.34 14.99
N GLY A 177 -3.13 -0.70 14.19
CA GLY A 177 -2.41 -0.70 12.92
C GLY A 177 -0.90 -0.71 13.09
N PHE A 178 -0.23 -1.28 12.10
CA PHE A 178 1.23 -1.26 11.98
C PHE A 178 1.63 -0.24 10.91
N PRO A 179 2.26 0.89 11.27
CA PRO A 179 2.79 1.82 10.28
C PRO A 179 3.64 1.13 9.21
N GLY A 180 3.37 1.43 7.94
CA GLY A 180 4.03 0.83 6.77
C GLY A 180 3.49 -0.54 6.34
N MET A 181 2.49 -1.08 7.02
CA MET A 181 1.91 -2.40 6.74
C MET A 181 0.40 -2.32 6.54
N GLU A 182 -0.14 -3.24 5.74
CA GLU A 182 -1.57 -3.33 5.45
C GLU A 182 -1.98 -4.77 5.11
N ASP A 183 -3.21 -5.15 5.47
CA ASP A 183 -3.88 -6.34 4.94
C ASP A 183 -4.92 -5.91 3.89
N ALA A 184 -4.42 -5.50 2.73
CA ALA A 184 -5.21 -4.89 1.67
C ALA A 184 -6.37 -5.78 1.16
N ILE A 185 -6.17 -7.10 1.17
CA ILE A 185 -7.17 -8.05 0.68
C ILE A 185 -8.25 -8.27 1.74
N ALA A 186 -7.86 -8.47 2.99
CA ALA A 186 -8.84 -8.64 4.06
C ALA A 186 -9.66 -7.36 4.24
N PHE A 187 -9.03 -6.18 4.11
CA PHE A 187 -9.72 -4.90 4.13
C PHE A 187 -10.76 -4.78 2.99
N ASN A 188 -10.41 -5.12 1.76
CA ASN A 188 -11.37 -5.17 0.64
C ASN A 188 -12.52 -6.17 0.87
N ALA A 189 -12.20 -7.32 1.49
CA ALA A 189 -13.19 -8.33 1.80
C ALA A 189 -14.22 -7.87 2.84
N VAL A 190 -13.88 -6.94 3.74
CA VAL A 190 -14.82 -6.33 4.69
C VAL A 190 -15.90 -5.54 3.96
N ASN A 191 -15.51 -4.71 2.99
CA ASN A 191 -16.47 -3.92 2.21
C ASN A 191 -17.40 -4.86 1.42
N ALA A 192 -16.85 -5.89 0.78
CA ALA A 192 -17.64 -6.90 0.08
C ALA A 192 -18.59 -7.65 1.02
N TYR A 193 -18.15 -8.00 2.23
CA TYR A 193 -18.97 -8.65 3.24
C TYR A 193 -20.19 -7.81 3.63
N PHE A 194 -20.00 -6.52 3.93
CA PHE A 194 -21.11 -5.65 4.30
C PHE A 194 -22.10 -5.43 3.15
N ASN A 195 -21.60 -5.25 1.91
CA ASN A 195 -22.46 -5.12 0.73
C ASN A 195 -23.34 -6.37 0.52
N LEU A 196 -22.78 -7.57 0.74
CA LEU A 196 -23.54 -8.82 0.67
C LEU A 196 -24.55 -8.94 1.82
N GLN A 197 -24.21 -8.52 3.04
CA GLN A 197 -25.15 -8.52 4.17
C GLN A 197 -26.38 -7.63 3.91
N GLN A 198 -26.19 -6.51 3.24
CA GLN A 198 -27.27 -5.57 2.91
C GLN A 198 -28.16 -6.08 1.76
N THR A 199 -27.80 -7.17 1.08
CA THR A 199 -28.56 -7.75 -0.02
C THR A 199 -29.39 -8.96 0.47
N PRO A 200 -30.73 -8.85 0.67
CA PRO A 200 -31.53 -9.85 1.39
C PRO A 200 -31.45 -11.27 0.81
N VAL A 201 -31.36 -11.37 -0.52
CA VAL A 201 -31.39 -12.65 -1.27
C VAL A 201 -30.07 -13.43 -1.20
N ILE A 202 -28.96 -12.80 -0.80
CA ILE A 202 -27.63 -13.44 -0.79
C ILE A 202 -26.84 -13.23 0.51
N SER A 203 -27.47 -12.62 1.52
CA SER A 203 -26.86 -12.29 2.81
C SER A 203 -26.24 -13.50 3.54
N TRP A 204 -26.81 -14.69 3.40
CA TRP A 204 -26.27 -15.93 3.99
C TRP A 204 -24.94 -16.38 3.36
N PHE A 205 -24.57 -15.86 2.18
CA PHE A 205 -23.27 -16.11 1.56
C PHE A 205 -22.20 -15.11 2.00
N ALA A 206 -22.55 -14.02 2.70
CA ALA A 206 -21.59 -12.99 3.10
C ALA A 206 -20.33 -13.54 3.81
N PRO A 207 -20.40 -14.52 4.74
CA PRO A 207 -19.21 -15.08 5.38
C PRO A 207 -18.19 -15.70 4.42
N LEU A 208 -18.63 -16.13 3.22
CA LEU A 208 -17.76 -16.71 2.20
C LEU A 208 -16.88 -15.66 1.49
N ALA A 209 -17.23 -14.37 1.59
CA ALA A 209 -16.42 -13.28 1.06
C ALA A 209 -15.19 -12.99 1.94
N LEU A 210 -15.21 -13.39 3.21
CA LEU A 210 -14.12 -13.14 4.15
C LEU A 210 -12.98 -14.15 3.97
N PRO A 211 -11.72 -13.71 4.02
CA PRO A 211 -10.58 -14.62 3.97
C PRO A 211 -10.52 -15.55 5.19
N SER A 212 -9.84 -16.69 5.01
CA SER A 212 -9.65 -17.72 6.03
C SER A 212 -8.25 -17.74 6.64
N VAL A 213 -7.32 -16.93 6.12
CA VAL A 213 -5.92 -16.85 6.55
C VAL A 213 -5.48 -15.39 6.63
N PRO A 214 -4.53 -15.04 7.53
CA PRO A 214 -3.98 -13.70 7.62
C PRO A 214 -3.19 -13.33 6.35
N GLY A 215 -3.24 -12.07 5.93
CA GLY A 215 -2.54 -11.55 4.76
C GLY A 215 -1.88 -10.19 4.97
N ILE A 216 -1.58 -9.80 6.21
CA ILE A 216 -0.85 -8.57 6.49
C ILE A 216 0.53 -8.60 5.82
N THR A 217 0.87 -7.50 5.16
CA THR A 217 2.12 -7.31 4.43
C THR A 217 2.70 -5.94 4.69
N ASP A 218 4.00 -5.77 4.47
CA ASP A 218 4.57 -4.45 4.26
C ASP A 218 4.04 -3.86 2.95
N ILE A 219 3.89 -2.54 2.91
CA ILE A 219 3.59 -1.81 1.69
C ILE A 219 4.76 -2.00 0.72
N MET A 220 4.47 -2.13 -0.57
CA MET A 220 5.49 -2.35 -1.59
C MET A 220 5.95 -1.03 -2.22
N ALA A 221 7.21 -1.01 -2.65
CA ALA A 221 7.65 0.00 -3.61
C ALA A 221 6.99 -0.26 -4.98
N VAL A 222 6.78 0.80 -5.75
CA VAL A 222 6.09 0.79 -7.06
C VAL A 222 6.99 1.28 -8.19
N TRP A 223 8.30 1.13 -8.02
CA TRP A 223 9.30 1.44 -9.04
C TRP A 223 9.30 0.41 -10.17
N TYR A 224 9.76 0.83 -11.35
CA TYR A 224 10.01 0.01 -12.54
C TYR A 224 9.00 -1.14 -12.71
N GLN A 225 7.71 -0.80 -12.80
CA GLN A 225 6.67 -1.81 -12.88
C GLN A 225 6.77 -2.67 -14.16
N ASP A 226 7.51 -2.23 -15.19
CA ASP A 226 7.82 -3.05 -16.36
C ASP A 226 8.74 -4.25 -16.05
N ALA A 227 9.56 -4.18 -15.00
CA ALA A 227 10.32 -5.32 -14.49
C ALA A 227 9.42 -6.39 -13.85
N HIS A 228 8.13 -6.10 -13.66
CA HIS A 228 7.11 -7.02 -13.20
C HIS A 228 6.13 -7.43 -14.30
N ASP A 229 6.29 -6.94 -15.52
CA ASP A 229 5.33 -7.18 -16.59
C ASP A 229 5.30 -8.66 -16.99
N PRO A 230 4.10 -9.24 -17.15
CA PRO A 230 3.95 -10.55 -17.75
C PRO A 230 4.15 -10.49 -19.27
N ARG A 231 4.41 -11.65 -19.86
CA ARG A 231 4.51 -11.84 -21.32
C ARG A 231 3.37 -12.74 -21.79
N TRP A 232 2.93 -12.54 -23.02
CA TRP A 232 2.04 -13.49 -23.67
C TRP A 232 2.78 -14.82 -23.94
N ASN A 233 2.08 -15.94 -23.79
CA ASN A 233 2.52 -17.20 -24.40
C ASN A 233 2.44 -17.11 -25.94
N GLU A 234 2.98 -18.11 -26.63
CA GLU A 234 3.03 -18.14 -28.10
C GLU A 234 1.63 -18.02 -28.72
N GLU A 235 0.61 -18.61 -28.11
CA GLU A 235 -0.78 -18.57 -28.58
C GLU A 235 -1.54 -17.29 -28.19
N GLN A 236 -0.92 -16.34 -27.48
CA GLN A 236 -1.57 -15.11 -26.99
C GLN A 236 -2.87 -15.37 -26.21
N SER A 237 -2.94 -16.52 -25.55
CA SER A 237 -4.12 -17.01 -24.83
C SER A 237 -3.98 -16.87 -23.31
N ASP A 238 -2.73 -16.79 -22.81
CA ASP A 238 -2.40 -16.67 -21.40
C ASP A 238 -1.15 -15.80 -21.16
N LEU A 239 -0.98 -15.42 -19.90
CA LEU A 239 0.16 -14.67 -19.41
C LEU A 239 1.12 -15.62 -18.70
N ILE A 240 2.38 -15.55 -19.09
CA ILE A 240 3.51 -16.25 -18.48
C ILE A 240 4.49 -15.21 -17.94
N ASN A 241 5.26 -15.60 -16.93
CA ASN A 241 6.28 -14.74 -16.33
C ASN A 241 5.69 -13.43 -15.72
N GLY A 242 6.53 -12.64 -15.08
CA GLY A 242 6.12 -11.43 -14.37
C GLY A 242 5.10 -11.71 -13.27
N GLY A 243 4.30 -10.70 -12.93
CA GLY A 243 3.30 -10.77 -11.87
C GLY A 243 3.35 -9.55 -10.97
N GLY A 244 2.20 -9.14 -10.45
CA GLY A 244 2.08 -8.04 -9.50
C GLY A 244 2.07 -8.47 -8.04
N GLN A 245 2.38 -7.53 -7.15
CA GLN A 245 2.37 -7.70 -5.70
C GLN A 245 3.38 -8.77 -5.21
N TRP A 246 3.18 -9.35 -4.03
CA TRP A 246 4.12 -10.28 -3.39
C TRP A 246 4.19 -11.69 -4.02
N ASN A 247 3.15 -12.12 -4.72
CA ASN A 247 2.98 -13.49 -5.23
C ASN A 247 2.43 -13.55 -6.66
N GLY A 248 2.44 -12.43 -7.38
CA GLY A 248 2.16 -12.42 -8.83
C GLY A 248 0.67 -12.53 -9.20
N HIS A 249 -0.23 -12.64 -8.22
CA HIS A 249 -1.63 -13.01 -8.48
C HIS A 249 -2.43 -12.01 -9.32
N ILE A 250 -2.04 -10.73 -9.38
CA ILE A 250 -2.64 -9.73 -10.28
C ILE A 250 -1.58 -9.34 -11.33
N PRO A 251 -1.54 -10.02 -12.49
CA PRO A 251 -0.40 -9.92 -13.39
C PRO A 251 -0.41 -8.63 -14.23
N LEU A 252 -1.59 -8.17 -14.64
CA LEU A 252 -1.76 -7.02 -15.52
C LEU A 252 -1.68 -5.68 -14.75
N PRO A 253 -0.84 -4.72 -15.18
CA PRO A 253 -0.65 -3.45 -14.46
C PRO A 253 -1.94 -2.67 -14.19
N ILE A 254 -2.82 -2.52 -15.19
CA ILE A 254 -4.09 -1.79 -15.02
C ILE A 254 -4.92 -2.34 -13.85
N TYR A 255 -5.06 -3.66 -13.74
CA TYR A 255 -5.82 -4.29 -12.66
C TYR A 255 -5.09 -4.26 -11.31
N LYS A 256 -3.74 -4.18 -11.28
CA LYS A 256 -3.00 -3.91 -10.03
C LYS A 256 -3.37 -2.54 -9.47
N ASN A 257 -3.44 -1.52 -10.32
CA ASN A 257 -3.77 -0.17 -9.92
C ASN A 257 -5.24 -0.04 -9.49
N ILE A 258 -6.16 -0.70 -10.19
CA ILE A 258 -7.58 -0.82 -9.79
C ILE A 258 -7.69 -1.48 -8.41
N ALA A 259 -7.02 -2.61 -8.20
CA ALA A 259 -7.02 -3.28 -6.90
C ALA A 259 -6.51 -2.37 -5.76
N ALA A 260 -5.46 -1.59 -6.03
CA ALA A 260 -4.93 -0.63 -5.06
C ALA A 260 -5.91 0.51 -4.74
N GLN A 261 -6.64 1.04 -5.74
CA GLN A 261 -7.67 2.06 -5.50
C GLN A 261 -8.81 1.51 -4.65
N LEU A 262 -9.28 0.29 -4.94
CA LEU A 262 -10.36 -0.34 -4.17
C LEU A 262 -9.96 -0.56 -2.69
N THR A 263 -8.70 -0.90 -2.42
CA THR A 263 -8.16 -1.03 -1.04
C THR A 263 -8.29 0.25 -0.21
N LEU A 264 -8.30 1.42 -0.83
CA LEU A 264 -8.50 2.68 -0.10
C LEU A 264 -9.95 2.90 0.34
N GLY A 265 -10.88 2.03 -0.08
CA GLY A 265 -12.29 2.04 0.30
C GLY A 265 -13.17 2.91 -0.59
N PHE A 266 -12.81 3.07 -1.86
CA PHE A 266 -13.60 3.84 -2.82
C PHE A 266 -14.62 2.96 -3.54
N ASP A 267 -15.89 3.35 -3.45
CA ASP A 267 -16.94 2.90 -4.36
C ASP A 267 -16.97 3.90 -5.53
N ASN A 268 -16.79 3.42 -6.77
CA ASN A 268 -16.57 4.22 -8.00
C ASN A 268 -15.18 4.87 -8.10
N ILE A 269 -14.19 4.07 -8.49
CA ILE A 269 -12.81 4.50 -8.70
C ILE A 269 -12.64 5.34 -9.98
N ASP A 270 -11.67 6.25 -9.99
CA ASP A 270 -11.31 6.99 -11.20
C ASP A 270 -10.30 6.17 -12.01
N ILE A 271 -10.76 5.57 -13.11
CA ILE A 271 -9.93 4.73 -13.98
C ILE A 271 -8.80 5.52 -14.66
N ARG A 272 -8.96 6.85 -14.82
CA ARG A 272 -7.88 7.70 -15.34
C ARG A 272 -6.66 7.66 -14.42
N VAL A 273 -6.88 7.60 -13.10
CA VAL A 273 -5.79 7.47 -12.13
C VAL A 273 -5.06 6.13 -12.30
N SER A 274 -5.80 5.03 -12.53
CA SER A 274 -5.19 3.71 -12.77
C SER A 274 -4.38 3.67 -14.06
N ALA A 275 -4.92 4.24 -15.14
CA ALA A 275 -4.26 4.28 -16.45
C ALA A 275 -3.03 5.21 -16.43
N PHE A 276 -3.15 6.40 -15.84
CA PHE A 276 -2.00 7.30 -15.63
C PHE A 276 -0.92 6.65 -14.76
N SER A 277 -1.32 5.97 -13.68
CA SER A 277 -0.36 5.26 -12.79
C SER A 277 0.36 4.14 -13.54
N GLU A 278 -0.29 3.46 -14.48
CA GLU A 278 0.39 2.46 -15.31
C GLU A 278 1.51 3.11 -16.15
N GLU A 279 1.26 4.25 -16.79
CA GLU A 279 2.26 4.97 -17.56
C GLU A 279 3.42 5.49 -16.69
N LEU A 280 3.08 6.13 -15.57
CA LEU A 280 4.05 6.73 -14.65
C LEU A 280 4.95 5.67 -14.02
N LEU A 281 4.34 4.63 -13.43
CA LEU A 281 5.05 3.63 -12.63
C LEU A 281 5.84 2.65 -13.49
N LYS A 282 5.51 2.53 -14.78
CA LYS A 282 6.23 1.66 -15.73
C LYS A 282 7.74 1.87 -15.68
N LYS A 283 8.18 3.13 -15.66
CA LYS A 283 9.61 3.50 -15.73
C LYS A 283 10.08 4.35 -14.56
N LEU A 284 9.26 4.52 -13.52
CA LEU A 284 9.62 5.32 -12.35
C LEU A 284 10.84 4.66 -11.66
N PRO A 285 12.01 5.31 -11.63
CA PRO A 285 13.19 4.74 -10.99
C PRO A 285 13.13 4.90 -9.47
N PRO A 286 13.83 4.04 -8.70
CA PRO A 286 14.13 4.32 -7.31
C PRO A 286 15.07 5.51 -7.20
N ALA A 287 15.04 6.17 -6.04
CA ALA A 287 16.08 7.13 -5.72
C ALA A 287 17.43 6.40 -5.53
N PRO A 288 18.54 6.96 -6.03
CA PRO A 288 19.86 6.40 -5.79
C PRO A 288 20.19 6.32 -4.29
N TYR A 289 21.02 5.35 -3.91
CA TYR A 289 21.55 5.24 -2.56
C TYR A 289 22.35 6.50 -2.20
N PRO A 290 22.00 7.22 -1.12
CA PRO A 290 22.56 8.55 -0.85
C PRO A 290 23.80 8.54 0.06
N PHE A 291 24.33 7.36 0.38
CA PHE A 291 25.51 7.21 1.24
C PHE A 291 26.69 6.60 0.47
N ASP A 292 27.84 6.53 1.11
CA ASP A 292 29.07 6.03 0.50
C ASP A 292 28.97 4.56 0.09
N VAL A 293 29.60 4.24 -1.04
CA VAL A 293 29.73 2.88 -1.58
C VAL A 293 31.20 2.54 -1.84
N ASP A 294 31.66 1.44 -1.26
CA ASP A 294 32.93 0.81 -1.62
C ASP A 294 32.78 0.03 -2.93
N ILE A 295 33.17 0.67 -4.03
CA ILE A 295 33.10 0.10 -5.38
C ILE A 295 33.94 -1.18 -5.53
N SER A 296 35.06 -1.31 -4.82
CA SER A 296 35.91 -2.51 -4.90
C SER A 296 35.22 -3.70 -4.24
N LEU A 297 34.56 -3.47 -3.11
CA LEU A 297 33.77 -4.49 -2.42
C LEU A 297 32.48 -4.82 -3.20
N ALA A 298 31.79 -3.81 -3.73
CA ALA A 298 30.60 -3.99 -4.57
C ALA A 298 30.88 -4.87 -5.80
N LYS A 299 32.05 -4.74 -6.45
CA LYS A 299 32.44 -5.63 -7.56
C LYS A 299 32.59 -7.10 -7.13
N LYS A 300 33.11 -7.35 -5.92
CA LYS A 300 33.14 -8.72 -5.35
C LYS A 300 31.73 -9.21 -5.08
N GLY A 301 30.88 -8.35 -4.52
CA GLY A 301 29.47 -8.62 -4.28
C GLY A 301 28.69 -8.97 -5.52
N GLN A 302 28.92 -8.25 -6.62
CA GLN A 302 28.28 -8.48 -7.91
C GLN A 302 28.48 -9.92 -8.38
N LYS A 303 29.73 -10.43 -8.28
CA LYS A 303 30.03 -11.81 -8.65
C LYS A 303 29.24 -12.81 -7.79
N LEU A 304 29.26 -12.64 -6.46
CA LEU A 304 28.53 -13.51 -5.54
C LEU A 304 27.01 -13.45 -5.77
N PHE A 305 26.48 -12.26 -6.06
CA PHE A 305 25.08 -12.03 -6.39
C PHE A 305 24.67 -12.74 -7.68
N THR A 306 25.49 -12.64 -8.74
CA THR A 306 25.25 -13.33 -10.01
C THR A 306 25.19 -14.84 -9.81
N GLU A 307 26.06 -15.39 -8.95
CA GLU A 307 26.13 -16.82 -8.67
C GLU A 307 24.94 -17.34 -7.82
N ASN A 308 24.45 -16.54 -6.86
CA ASN A 308 23.53 -17.04 -5.82
C ASN A 308 22.13 -16.41 -5.81
N CYS A 309 21.94 -15.24 -6.42
CA CYS A 309 20.73 -14.44 -6.23
C CYS A 309 20.02 -14.07 -7.54
N ALA A 310 20.81 -13.75 -8.59
CA ALA A 310 20.30 -13.15 -9.81
C ALA A 310 19.25 -14.00 -10.54
N SER A 311 19.36 -15.33 -10.52
CA SER A 311 18.40 -16.23 -11.19
C SER A 311 16.99 -16.14 -10.62
N CYS A 312 16.86 -15.87 -9.31
CA CYS A 312 15.57 -15.68 -8.65
C CYS A 312 15.10 -14.23 -8.78
N HIS A 313 15.99 -13.26 -8.59
CA HIS A 313 15.65 -11.83 -8.55
C HIS A 313 15.72 -11.11 -9.90
N GLN A 314 15.71 -11.86 -11.01
CA GLN A 314 15.73 -11.30 -12.36
C GLN A 314 14.40 -10.60 -12.72
N PRO A 315 14.44 -9.56 -13.57
CA PRO A 315 13.25 -8.95 -14.14
C PRO A 315 12.33 -9.97 -14.81
N ASN A 316 11.02 -9.69 -14.75
CA ASN A 316 9.94 -10.51 -15.27
C ASN A 316 9.94 -11.96 -14.75
N ASN A 317 10.55 -12.28 -13.61
CA ASN A 317 10.43 -13.63 -13.05
C ASN A 317 9.04 -13.89 -12.47
N GLY A 318 8.26 -14.75 -13.12
CA GLY A 318 6.95 -15.18 -12.63
C GLY A 318 6.95 -16.45 -11.78
N LYS A 319 8.13 -16.99 -11.45
CA LYS A 319 8.23 -18.21 -10.64
C LYS A 319 7.73 -17.95 -9.23
N VAL A 320 6.89 -18.88 -8.77
CA VAL A 320 6.31 -18.88 -7.41
C VAL A 320 7.03 -19.91 -6.56
N TYR A 321 7.69 -19.43 -5.50
CA TYR A 321 8.50 -20.23 -4.60
C TYR A 321 7.74 -20.57 -3.34
N LYS A 322 7.64 -21.88 -3.03
CA LYS A 322 6.98 -22.42 -1.82
C LYS A 322 7.96 -22.79 -0.72
N SER A 323 9.21 -23.05 -1.10
CA SER A 323 10.27 -23.55 -0.22
C SER A 323 11.05 -22.45 0.50
N LEU A 324 10.60 -21.18 0.42
CA LEU A 324 11.29 -20.07 1.08
C LEU A 324 11.14 -20.09 2.61
N GLY A 325 10.24 -20.88 3.19
CA GLY A 325 10.05 -20.96 4.65
C GLY A 325 9.37 -19.73 5.27
N THR A 326 9.04 -18.71 4.48
CA THR A 326 8.25 -17.55 4.91
C THR A 326 6.80 -17.94 5.17
N ASN A 327 6.08 -17.18 6.01
CA ASN A 327 4.67 -17.42 6.29
C ASN A 327 3.85 -17.48 4.98
N MET A 328 2.93 -18.45 4.84
CA MET A 328 2.15 -18.68 3.61
C MET A 328 0.75 -18.04 3.61
N GLY A 329 0.37 -17.33 4.67
CA GLY A 329 -0.95 -16.70 4.80
C GLY A 329 -1.24 -15.73 3.66
N ARG A 330 -0.33 -14.79 3.39
CA ARG A 330 -0.47 -13.83 2.28
C ARG A 330 -0.54 -14.49 0.92
N ALA A 331 0.17 -15.59 0.69
CA ALA A 331 0.11 -16.34 -0.56
C ALA A 331 -1.27 -17.02 -0.78
N LYS A 332 -1.93 -17.40 0.32
CA LYS A 332 -3.19 -18.17 0.33
C LYS A 332 -4.44 -17.33 0.55
N ILE A 333 -4.30 -16.06 0.92
CA ILE A 333 -5.44 -15.20 1.27
C ILE A 333 -6.42 -15.02 0.10
N ALA A 334 -5.92 -14.90 -1.14
CA ALA A 334 -6.74 -14.84 -2.34
C ALA A 334 -7.20 -16.26 -2.75
N GLY A 335 -8.10 -16.85 -1.96
CA GLY A 335 -8.72 -18.14 -2.29
C GLY A 335 -9.63 -18.07 -3.52
N THR A 336 -10.24 -19.19 -3.89
CA THR A 336 -11.08 -19.30 -5.10
C THR A 336 -12.19 -18.25 -5.15
N LEU A 337 -12.94 -18.05 -4.06
CA LEU A 337 -14.07 -17.11 -4.04
C LEU A 337 -13.61 -15.65 -4.14
N ILE A 338 -12.54 -15.29 -3.42
CA ILE A 338 -11.93 -13.96 -3.53
C ILE A 338 -11.40 -13.72 -4.94
N THR A 339 -10.78 -14.72 -5.56
CA THR A 339 -10.30 -14.63 -6.95
C THR A 339 -11.43 -14.40 -7.94
N LEU A 340 -12.56 -15.11 -7.79
CA LEU A 340 -13.73 -14.92 -8.64
C LEU A 340 -14.37 -13.55 -8.43
N GLY A 341 -14.51 -13.12 -7.18
CA GLY A 341 -15.02 -11.79 -6.84
C GLY A 341 -14.14 -10.67 -7.40
N ALA A 342 -12.82 -10.79 -7.25
CA ALA A 342 -11.86 -9.85 -7.78
C ALA A 342 -11.91 -9.77 -9.31
N ARG A 343 -11.96 -10.90 -10.03
CA ARG A 343 -12.13 -10.90 -11.50
C ARG A 343 -13.40 -10.18 -11.91
N SER A 344 -14.53 -10.53 -11.30
CA SER A 344 -15.83 -9.91 -11.59
C SER A 344 -15.81 -8.41 -11.33
N SER A 345 -15.26 -8.01 -10.18
CA SER A 345 -15.17 -6.60 -9.78
C SER A 345 -14.21 -5.82 -10.68
N PHE A 346 -13.00 -6.30 -10.94
CA PHE A 346 -12.00 -5.55 -11.71
C PHE A 346 -12.44 -5.33 -13.15
N THR A 347 -13.12 -6.32 -13.75
CA THR A 347 -13.55 -6.28 -15.15
C THR A 347 -15.02 -5.86 -15.34
N SER A 348 -15.67 -5.31 -14.31
CA SER A 348 -17.04 -4.80 -14.43
C SER A 348 -17.09 -3.47 -15.19
N ASP A 349 -18.25 -3.14 -15.76
CA ASP A 349 -18.45 -1.85 -16.45
C ASP A 349 -18.35 -0.64 -15.50
N THR A 350 -18.58 -0.86 -14.20
CA THR A 350 -18.41 0.17 -13.16
C THR A 350 -16.95 0.42 -12.77
N ASN A 351 -16.07 -0.55 -13.06
CA ASN A 351 -14.63 -0.42 -12.85
C ASN A 351 -13.95 -0.33 -14.22
N CYS A 352 -13.41 -1.43 -14.74
CA CYS A 352 -12.69 -1.38 -16.01
C CYS A 352 -12.95 -2.61 -16.88
N SER A 353 -14.03 -2.55 -17.66
CA SER A 353 -14.31 -3.53 -18.71
C SER A 353 -13.54 -3.20 -19.98
N VAL A 354 -13.58 -4.12 -20.95
CA VAL A 354 -12.92 -3.94 -22.26
C VAL A 354 -13.52 -2.79 -23.09
N THR A 355 -14.68 -2.27 -22.68
CA THR A 355 -15.35 -1.13 -23.32
C THR A 355 -15.21 0.16 -22.53
N THR A 356 -14.63 0.14 -21.33
CA THR A 356 -14.41 1.35 -20.52
C THR A 356 -13.53 2.33 -21.29
N GLU A 357 -14.06 3.53 -21.49
CA GLU A 357 -13.38 4.66 -22.13
C GLU A 357 -13.03 5.71 -21.07
N VAL A 358 -11.83 6.27 -21.17
CA VAL A 358 -11.41 7.40 -20.33
C VAL A 358 -10.69 8.44 -21.19
N GLU A 359 -10.79 9.70 -20.80
CA GLU A 359 -10.07 10.80 -21.43
C GLU A 359 -8.68 10.96 -20.81
N MET A 360 -7.63 10.81 -21.62
CA MET A 360 -6.24 11.03 -21.25
C MET A 360 -5.53 11.90 -22.30
N TYR A 361 -4.91 12.99 -21.86
CA TYR A 361 -4.17 13.92 -22.73
C TYR A 361 -4.94 14.40 -23.97
N GLY A 362 -6.26 14.60 -23.81
CA GLY A 362 -7.15 15.03 -24.90
C GLY A 362 -7.56 13.91 -25.88
N ASN A 363 -7.30 12.65 -25.56
CA ASN A 363 -7.71 11.50 -26.35
C ASN A 363 -8.53 10.50 -25.52
N THR A 364 -9.54 9.92 -26.16
CA THR A 364 -10.28 8.78 -25.61
C THR A 364 -9.41 7.51 -25.71
N VAL A 365 -9.14 6.87 -24.57
CA VAL A 365 -8.38 5.62 -24.49
C VAL A 365 -9.19 4.52 -23.81
N LYS A 366 -8.88 3.25 -24.13
CA LYS A 366 -9.51 2.06 -23.55
C LYS A 366 -8.50 1.23 -22.75
N PRO A 367 -8.20 1.60 -21.50
CA PRO A 367 -7.07 1.05 -20.75
C PRO A 367 -7.20 -0.45 -20.44
N CYS A 368 -8.42 -1.00 -20.50
CA CYS A 368 -8.68 -2.42 -20.26
C CYS A 368 -9.08 -3.21 -21.52
N ALA A 369 -8.99 -2.61 -22.72
CA ALA A 369 -9.35 -3.30 -23.97
C ALA A 369 -8.27 -4.28 -24.45
N GLU A 370 -7.00 -3.94 -24.27
CA GLU A 370 -5.88 -4.74 -24.74
C GLU A 370 -4.67 -4.66 -23.78
N TYR A 371 -3.80 -5.64 -23.85
CA TYR A 371 -2.48 -5.60 -23.22
C TYR A 371 -1.42 -5.97 -24.25
N ARG A 372 -0.49 -5.04 -24.51
CA ARG A 372 0.62 -5.22 -25.47
C ARG A 372 0.15 -5.69 -26.86
N GLY A 373 -0.90 -5.05 -27.39
CA GLY A 373 -1.46 -5.32 -28.72
C GLY A 373 -2.34 -6.58 -28.82
N VAL A 374 -2.64 -7.24 -27.70
CA VAL A 374 -3.55 -8.39 -27.67
C VAL A 374 -4.83 -8.02 -26.93
N SER A 375 -5.97 -8.23 -27.58
CA SER A 375 -7.29 -7.98 -26.99
C SER A 375 -7.53 -8.78 -25.71
N LEU A 376 -8.10 -8.12 -24.70
CA LEU A 376 -8.54 -8.72 -23.43
C LEU A 376 -10.00 -9.21 -23.47
N THR A 377 -10.70 -9.11 -24.60
CA THR A 377 -12.07 -9.61 -24.76
C THR A 377 -12.13 -11.11 -24.46
N GLY A 378 -13.02 -11.50 -23.55
CA GLY A 378 -13.15 -12.88 -23.08
C GLY A 378 -12.00 -13.38 -22.19
N LYS A 379 -11.08 -12.49 -21.77
CA LYS A 379 -9.90 -12.84 -20.96
C LYS A 379 -9.97 -12.31 -19.52
N SER A 380 -11.16 -12.11 -18.95
CA SER A 380 -11.34 -11.62 -17.56
C SER A 380 -10.62 -12.48 -16.51
N ARG A 381 -10.37 -13.77 -16.81
CA ARG A 381 -9.54 -14.67 -15.99
C ARG A 381 -8.11 -14.16 -15.75
N LEU A 382 -7.61 -13.25 -16.57
CA LEU A 382 -6.26 -12.67 -16.47
C LEU A 382 -6.19 -11.48 -15.51
N ALA A 383 -7.34 -10.93 -15.07
CA ALA A 383 -7.37 -9.85 -14.08
C ALA A 383 -6.85 -10.31 -12.71
N MET A 384 -7.01 -11.59 -12.37
CA MET A 384 -6.34 -12.24 -11.24
C MET A 384 -6.12 -13.72 -11.56
N THR A 385 -4.90 -14.23 -11.40
CA THR A 385 -4.56 -15.63 -11.71
C THR A 385 -5.27 -16.61 -10.75
N SER A 386 -5.31 -17.90 -11.14
CA SER A 386 -5.90 -18.94 -10.29
C SER A 386 -5.07 -19.16 -9.02
N PRO A 387 -5.67 -19.48 -7.85
CA PRO A 387 -4.95 -19.76 -6.61
C PRO A 387 -3.77 -20.71 -6.73
N LYS A 388 -3.89 -21.74 -7.60
CA LYS A 388 -2.83 -22.72 -7.84
C LYS A 388 -1.56 -22.10 -8.42
N LEU A 389 -1.68 -20.99 -9.16
CA LEU A 389 -0.58 -20.31 -9.83
C LEU A 389 0.15 -19.32 -8.92
N HIS A 390 -0.39 -18.97 -7.75
CA HIS A 390 0.16 -17.98 -6.84
C HIS A 390 0.24 -18.45 -5.37
N ASP A 391 0.25 -19.76 -5.15
CA ASP A 391 0.42 -20.40 -3.84
C ASP A 391 1.90 -20.43 -3.43
N GLY A 392 2.49 -19.26 -3.23
CA GLY A 392 3.88 -19.02 -2.81
C GLY A 392 4.22 -17.54 -2.97
N TYR A 393 5.50 -17.21 -3.15
CA TYR A 393 5.96 -15.82 -3.38
C TYR A 393 6.81 -15.70 -4.63
N ASN A 394 6.79 -14.54 -5.27
CA ASN A 394 7.78 -14.18 -6.29
C ASN A 394 9.06 -13.68 -5.61
N ALA A 395 10.20 -13.95 -6.23
CA ALA A 395 11.43 -13.24 -5.94
C ALA A 395 11.46 -11.95 -6.79
N LEU A 396 11.20 -10.81 -6.14
CA LEU A 396 11.04 -9.52 -6.82
C LEU A 396 12.39 -8.95 -7.27
N PRO A 397 12.45 -8.16 -8.36
CA PRO A 397 13.62 -7.38 -8.72
C PRO A 397 14.11 -6.50 -7.55
N LEU A 398 15.43 -6.39 -7.38
CA LEU A 398 16.06 -5.73 -6.22
C LEU A 398 16.54 -4.30 -6.51
N VAL A 399 16.00 -3.67 -7.54
CA VAL A 399 16.32 -2.27 -7.86
C VAL A 399 15.83 -1.36 -6.73
N GLY A 400 16.69 -0.47 -6.23
CA GLY A 400 16.36 0.36 -5.06
C GLY A 400 16.14 -0.40 -3.75
N ILE A 401 16.60 -1.64 -3.63
CA ILE A 401 16.39 -2.50 -2.44
C ILE A 401 16.89 -1.86 -1.14
N TRP A 402 17.87 -0.96 -1.21
CA TRP A 402 18.34 -0.20 -0.05
C TRP A 402 17.19 0.53 0.65
N ALA A 403 16.23 1.06 -0.10
CA ALA A 403 15.12 1.86 0.43
C ALA A 403 13.88 1.03 0.80
N GLN A 404 13.93 -0.30 0.65
CA GLN A 404 12.78 -1.20 0.91
C GLN A 404 12.84 -1.89 2.27
N ALA A 405 13.64 -1.37 3.21
CA ALA A 405 13.64 -1.88 4.57
C ALA A 405 12.33 -1.48 5.29
N PRO A 406 11.81 -2.33 6.19
CA PRO A 406 12.29 -3.68 6.52
C PRO A 406 11.97 -4.73 5.44
N TYR A 407 12.72 -5.82 5.44
CA TYR A 407 12.68 -6.86 4.40
C TYR A 407 11.71 -8.01 4.71
N LEU A 408 11.47 -8.83 3.67
CA LEU A 408 10.41 -9.83 3.53
C LEU A 408 9.02 -9.22 3.29
N HIS A 409 8.07 -10.04 2.82
CA HIS A 409 6.72 -9.58 2.47
C HIS A 409 5.95 -8.92 3.62
N ASN A 410 6.33 -9.20 4.86
CA ASN A 410 5.70 -8.71 6.08
C ASN A 410 6.62 -7.76 6.87
N GLY A 411 7.71 -7.28 6.28
CA GLY A 411 8.59 -6.26 6.87
C GLY A 411 9.11 -6.65 8.24
N SER A 412 9.56 -7.90 8.39
CA SER A 412 9.91 -8.53 9.67
C SER A 412 11.42 -8.66 9.91
N VAL A 413 12.24 -8.29 8.93
CA VAL A 413 13.71 -8.31 9.03
C VAL A 413 14.26 -6.89 8.83
N PRO A 414 14.92 -6.28 9.83
CA PRO A 414 15.18 -4.83 9.81
C PRO A 414 16.15 -4.34 8.74
N THR A 415 17.17 -5.14 8.40
CA THR A 415 18.25 -4.70 7.50
C THR A 415 18.70 -5.83 6.56
N LEU A 416 19.39 -5.52 5.46
CA LEU A 416 19.92 -6.55 4.54
C LEU A 416 20.91 -7.47 5.24
N TYR A 417 21.71 -6.93 6.17
CA TYR A 417 22.59 -7.74 7.01
C TYR A 417 21.82 -8.86 7.73
N HIS A 418 20.71 -8.52 8.41
CA HIS A 418 19.90 -9.52 9.13
C HIS A 418 19.16 -10.48 8.17
N LEU A 419 18.92 -10.07 6.92
CA LEU A 419 18.36 -10.95 5.90
C LEU A 419 19.35 -12.05 5.51
N LEU A 420 20.61 -11.67 5.21
CA LEU A 420 21.67 -12.59 4.80
C LEU A 420 22.33 -13.35 5.97
N MET A 421 22.22 -12.83 7.19
CA MET A 421 22.76 -13.42 8.43
C MET A 421 21.62 -13.82 9.37
N PRO A 422 20.80 -14.84 9.03
CA PRO A 422 19.55 -15.14 9.73
C PRO A 422 19.70 -15.39 11.24
N GLY A 423 20.84 -15.97 11.68
CA GLY A 423 21.13 -16.17 13.10
C GLY A 423 21.30 -14.89 13.92
N THR A 424 21.37 -13.72 13.26
CA THR A 424 21.50 -12.40 13.89
C THR A 424 20.19 -11.62 13.93
N ARG A 425 19.10 -12.14 13.35
CA ARG A 425 17.79 -11.44 13.30
C ARG A 425 17.33 -11.13 14.73
N PRO A 426 17.03 -9.86 15.06
CA PRO A 426 16.64 -9.51 16.42
C PRO A 426 15.22 -9.98 16.73
N ASP A 427 14.98 -10.37 18.00
CA ASP A 427 13.64 -10.75 18.49
C ASP A 427 12.63 -9.59 18.47
N ARG A 428 13.15 -8.35 18.51
CA ARG A 428 12.39 -7.11 18.44
C ARG A 428 13.24 -5.98 17.87
N PHE A 429 12.63 -5.06 17.13
CA PHE A 429 13.33 -3.90 16.56
C PHE A 429 12.38 -2.73 16.33
N MET A 430 12.92 -1.54 16.07
CA MET A 430 12.17 -0.32 15.77
C MET A 430 11.83 -0.26 14.27
N LYS A 431 10.54 -0.15 13.96
CA LYS A 431 10.04 0.18 12.61
C LYS A 431 9.67 1.66 12.53
N ALA A 432 9.55 2.19 11.30
CA ALA A 432 9.01 3.53 11.02
C ALA A 432 9.84 4.72 11.55
N ARG A 433 11.15 4.53 11.73
CA ARG A 433 12.13 5.63 11.88
C ARG A 433 12.59 6.11 10.50
N LEU A 434 12.98 7.38 10.40
CA LEU A 434 13.54 7.94 9.15
C LEU A 434 15.07 7.91 9.12
N ASP A 435 15.71 7.84 10.29
CA ASP A 435 17.15 7.64 10.44
C ASP A 435 17.58 6.30 9.82
N TYR A 436 18.77 6.24 9.21
CA TYR A 436 19.23 5.09 8.43
C TYR A 436 20.51 4.47 9.00
N ASP A 437 20.66 3.15 8.86
CA ASP A 437 21.87 2.37 9.14
C ASP A 437 22.55 2.03 7.80
N PRO A 438 23.54 2.82 7.34
CA PRO A 438 24.18 2.61 6.04
C PRO A 438 25.12 1.39 6.03
N VAL A 439 25.52 0.89 7.20
CA VAL A 439 26.39 -0.28 7.32
C VAL A 439 25.59 -1.55 7.11
N LYS A 440 24.48 -1.71 7.84
CA LYS A 440 23.63 -2.91 7.73
C LYS A 440 22.58 -2.83 6.63
N VAL A 441 22.40 -1.64 6.04
CA VAL A 441 21.45 -1.26 4.98
C VAL A 441 20.00 -1.52 5.41
N GLY A 442 19.42 -0.52 6.06
CA GLY A 442 18.02 -0.44 6.47
C GLY A 442 17.79 0.78 7.36
N TYR A 443 16.56 1.00 7.80
CA TYR A 443 16.29 2.06 8.77
C TYR A 443 16.90 1.73 10.15
N SER A 444 17.14 2.76 10.95
CA SER A 444 17.60 2.65 12.34
C SER A 444 16.64 1.75 13.12
N TRP A 445 17.14 0.61 13.58
CA TRP A 445 16.31 -0.50 14.05
C TRP A 445 16.52 -0.81 15.53
N GLN A 446 17.59 -0.33 16.15
CA GLN A 446 17.89 -0.66 17.55
C GLN A 446 16.97 0.13 18.48
N PRO A 447 16.24 -0.53 19.41
CA PRO A 447 15.35 0.14 20.36
C PRO A 447 16.06 1.21 21.19
N ASP A 448 17.29 0.92 21.63
CA ASP A 448 18.03 1.76 22.58
C ASP A 448 18.85 2.88 21.91
N LEU A 449 18.94 2.88 20.57
CA LEU A 449 19.56 3.98 19.85
C LEU A 449 18.66 5.22 19.93
N LYS A 450 19.24 6.32 20.41
CA LYS A 450 18.59 7.63 20.39
C LYS A 450 18.50 8.14 18.95
N PRO A 451 17.34 8.67 18.52
CA PRO A 451 17.19 9.33 17.21
C PRO A 451 18.20 10.46 17.03
N TYR A 452 18.72 10.67 15.82
CA TYR A 452 19.75 11.68 15.54
C TYR A 452 19.30 13.11 15.96
N HIS A 453 17.99 13.38 15.91
CA HIS A 453 17.42 14.69 16.21
C HIS A 453 16.43 14.68 17.39
N GLY A 454 16.48 13.66 18.26
CA GLY A 454 15.72 13.64 19.52
C GLY A 454 14.19 13.54 19.41
N GLN A 455 13.63 13.37 18.21
CA GLN A 455 12.20 13.07 18.04
C GLN A 455 11.96 11.58 18.28
N GLU A 456 11.12 11.24 19.27
CA GLU A 456 10.66 9.85 19.43
C GLU A 456 9.90 9.42 18.18
N GLU A 457 10.54 8.56 17.40
CA GLU A 457 10.01 8.03 16.15
C GLU A 457 10.00 6.51 16.16
N GLY A 458 9.05 5.98 15.40
CA GLY A 458 8.89 4.57 15.19
C GLY A 458 8.14 3.87 16.32
N TYR A 459 8.08 2.55 16.21
CA TYR A 459 7.43 1.70 17.20
C TYR A 459 8.17 0.37 17.31
N LEU A 460 8.10 -0.25 18.48
CA LEU A 460 8.71 -1.55 18.74
C LEU A 460 7.89 -2.65 18.05
N PHE A 461 8.50 -3.33 17.11
CA PHE A 461 7.95 -4.48 16.39
C PHE A 461 8.53 -5.79 16.94
N LYS A 462 7.69 -6.82 17.09
CA LYS A 462 8.04 -8.11 17.67
C LYS A 462 7.65 -9.23 16.70
N PRO A 463 8.53 -9.64 15.76
CA PRO A 463 8.17 -10.62 14.73
C PRO A 463 7.66 -11.96 15.27
N ALA A 464 8.07 -12.36 16.48
CA ALA A 464 7.66 -13.60 17.10
C ALA A 464 6.23 -13.58 17.70
N SER A 465 5.53 -12.44 17.73
CA SER A 465 4.22 -12.34 18.39
C SER A 465 3.06 -12.91 17.60
N SER A 466 3.23 -13.19 16.30
CA SER A 466 2.24 -13.93 15.51
C SER A 466 2.91 -14.59 14.29
N PRO A 467 2.46 -15.77 13.84
CA PRO A 467 2.96 -16.38 12.61
C PRO A 467 2.88 -15.46 11.39
N ALA A 468 1.88 -14.57 11.31
CA ALA A 468 1.66 -13.66 10.17
C ALA A 468 2.78 -12.62 10.00
N ILE A 469 3.42 -12.23 11.09
CA ILE A 469 4.51 -11.25 11.12
C ILE A 469 5.88 -11.87 11.46
N SER A 470 5.97 -13.20 11.34
CA SER A 470 7.18 -13.98 11.56
C SER A 470 8.34 -13.50 10.68
N ASN A 471 9.54 -13.47 11.26
CA ASN A 471 10.80 -13.19 10.59
C ASN A 471 11.50 -14.45 10.05
N LYS A 472 10.77 -15.56 9.91
CA LYS A 472 11.32 -16.82 9.37
C LYS A 472 11.26 -16.85 7.84
N GLY A 473 12.12 -17.68 7.26
CA GLY A 473 12.20 -17.89 5.83
C GLY A 473 13.23 -16.99 5.16
N HIS A 474 13.58 -17.36 3.94
CA HIS A 474 14.74 -16.83 3.21
C HIS A 474 15.99 -16.84 4.11
N ASP A 475 16.16 -17.94 4.85
CA ASP A 475 17.13 -18.12 5.93
C ASP A 475 17.88 -19.45 5.83
N THR A 476 17.60 -20.23 4.79
CA THR A 476 18.24 -21.52 4.52
C THR A 476 18.52 -21.62 3.02
N ASP A 477 19.65 -22.22 2.67
CA ASP A 477 20.00 -22.49 1.27
C ASP A 477 18.93 -23.35 0.60
N ILE A 478 18.64 -23.04 -0.66
CA ILE A 478 17.61 -23.73 -1.44
C ILE A 478 18.24 -24.50 -2.60
N VAL A 479 17.67 -25.67 -2.90
CA VAL A 479 18.04 -26.47 -4.08
C VAL A 479 16.95 -26.29 -5.13
N ASP A 480 17.34 -25.93 -6.34
CA ASP A 480 16.45 -25.80 -7.49
C ASP A 480 17.13 -26.41 -8.72
N GLY A 481 16.66 -27.60 -9.09
CA GLY A 481 17.34 -28.48 -10.03
C GLY A 481 18.66 -29.02 -9.46
N GLU A 482 19.73 -28.91 -10.22
CA GLU A 482 21.09 -29.33 -9.83
C GLU A 482 21.88 -28.23 -9.09
N ARG A 483 21.28 -27.05 -8.91
CA ARG A 483 21.95 -25.89 -8.30
C ARG A 483 21.47 -25.71 -6.87
N THR A 484 22.43 -25.46 -5.98
CA THR A 484 22.18 -24.96 -4.63
C THR A 484 22.44 -23.45 -4.61
N TYR A 485 21.45 -22.69 -4.18
CA TYR A 485 21.54 -21.24 -4.02
C TYR A 485 21.76 -20.91 -2.56
N ARG A 486 22.82 -20.14 -2.29
CA ARG A 486 23.14 -19.71 -0.94
C ARG A 486 22.29 -18.52 -0.50
N LEU A 487 21.42 -18.74 0.47
CA LEU A 487 20.62 -17.69 1.11
C LEU A 487 21.13 -17.39 2.54
N ASP A 488 21.72 -18.38 3.21
CA ASP A 488 22.32 -18.22 4.53
C ASP A 488 23.83 -17.96 4.43
N TRP A 489 24.22 -16.73 4.72
CA TRP A 489 25.62 -16.30 4.71
C TRP A 489 26.26 -16.32 6.09
N SER A 490 25.63 -16.93 7.11
CA SER A 490 26.14 -16.98 8.49
C SER A 490 27.57 -17.54 8.63
N LYS A 491 27.99 -18.41 7.70
CA LYS A 491 29.34 -18.98 7.63
C LYS A 491 30.34 -18.17 6.77
N ASN A 492 29.90 -17.05 6.17
CA ASN A 492 30.70 -16.18 5.30
C ASN A 492 30.19 -14.73 5.35
N GLU A 493 30.35 -14.08 6.50
CA GLU A 493 29.94 -12.70 6.71
C GLU A 493 30.61 -11.73 5.72
N ALA A 494 31.88 -11.94 5.37
CA ALA A 494 32.57 -11.12 4.38
C ALA A 494 31.89 -11.18 3.00
N GLY A 495 31.37 -12.36 2.61
CA GLY A 495 30.56 -12.51 1.41
C GLY A 495 29.21 -11.82 1.51
N ALA A 496 28.54 -11.90 2.67
CA ALA A 496 27.30 -11.17 2.94
C ALA A 496 27.49 -9.65 2.78
N MET A 497 28.53 -9.11 3.39
CA MET A 497 28.87 -7.69 3.31
C MET A 497 29.24 -7.26 1.89
N ALA A 498 29.93 -8.12 1.13
CA ALA A 498 30.19 -7.85 -0.28
C ALA A 498 28.89 -7.74 -1.10
N ILE A 499 27.96 -8.68 -0.91
CA ILE A 499 26.65 -8.64 -1.56
C ILE A 499 25.88 -7.38 -1.16
N ILE A 500 25.84 -7.05 0.12
CA ILE A 500 25.17 -5.83 0.62
C ILE A 500 25.75 -4.59 -0.05
N GLU A 501 27.07 -4.50 -0.18
CA GLU A 501 27.72 -3.38 -0.84
C GLU A 501 27.36 -3.28 -2.33
N TYR A 502 27.20 -4.42 -3.02
CA TYR A 502 26.66 -4.45 -4.38
C TYR A 502 25.19 -4.00 -4.42
N LEU A 503 24.36 -4.43 -3.48
CA LEU A 503 22.95 -4.07 -3.44
C LEU A 503 22.72 -2.56 -3.20
N LYS A 504 23.69 -1.84 -2.63
CA LYS A 504 23.68 -0.35 -2.58
C LYS A 504 23.76 0.31 -3.95
N THR A 505 24.24 -0.42 -4.98
CA THR A 505 24.40 0.11 -6.35
C THR A 505 23.20 -0.13 -7.26
N LEU A 506 22.17 -0.84 -6.76
CA LEU A 506 20.99 -1.26 -7.52
C LEU A 506 19.80 -0.29 -7.40
#